data_AF-A0A0D7WXN4-F1
#
_entry.id   AF-A0A0D7WXN4-F1
#
_cell.length_a   1.000
_cell.length_b   1.000
_cell.length_c   1.000
_cell.angle_alpha   90.00
_cell.angle_beta   90.00
_cell.angle_gamma   90.00
#
_symmetry.space_group_name_H-M   'P 1'
#
loop_
_entity.id
_entity.type
_entity.pdbx_description
1 polymer ?
#
loop_
_entity_poly.entity_id
_entity_poly.type
_entity_poly.pdbx_seq_one_letter_code
_entity_poly.pdbx_strand_id
1 'polypeptide(L)' 'HDDSEYNPDHIILQLDDESSQEVRNRYEDMLNSSLWKNMTAVKKKQVHMMGGKEWFSLGMSPLADLYAINDVVHAFEK' A
#
# COMPACT_ATOMS: atom_id res chain seq x y z
N HIS A 1 -17.82 21.83 -0.56
CA HIS A 1 -18.00 20.55 -1.25
C HIS A 1 -16.88 20.44 -2.26
N ASP A 2 -15.83 19.72 -1.91
CA ASP A 2 -14.78 19.30 -2.84
C ASP A 2 -14.05 18.10 -2.20
N ASP A 3 -14.80 17.02 -1.94
CA ASP A 3 -14.27 15.71 -1.52
C ASP A 3 -14.15 14.75 -2.72
N SER A 4 -14.17 15.30 -3.94
CA SER A 4 -14.00 14.55 -5.17
C SER A 4 -12.50 14.37 -5.47
N GLU A 5 -12.11 13.11 -5.71
CA GLU A 5 -10.96 12.70 -6.54
C GLU A 5 -9.65 12.23 -5.88
N TYR A 6 -9.65 11.70 -4.66
CA TYR A 6 -8.59 10.72 -4.30
C TYR A 6 -8.91 9.34 -4.88
N ASN A 7 -8.74 9.21 -6.20
CA ASN A 7 -8.95 7.97 -6.95
C ASN A 7 -7.68 7.59 -7.74
N PRO A 8 -6.62 7.12 -7.05
CA PRO A 8 -5.35 6.81 -7.69
C PRO A 8 -5.46 5.63 -8.66
N ASP A 9 -4.60 5.62 -9.68
CA ASP A 9 -4.43 4.47 -10.58
C ASP A 9 -3.64 3.33 -9.93
N HIS A 10 -2.75 3.62 -8.98
CA HIS A 10 -1.96 2.65 -8.22
C HIS A 10 -1.95 2.98 -6.72
N ILE A 11 -1.97 1.95 -5.88
CA ILE A 11 -1.85 2.09 -4.42
C ILE A 11 -0.67 1.22 -3.96
N ILE A 12 0.24 1.80 -3.19
CA ILE A 12 1.21 1.06 -2.39
C ILE A 12 0.64 0.96 -0.98
N LEU A 13 0.43 -0.27 -0.50
CA LEU A 13 -0.13 -0.53 0.82
C LEU A 13 0.95 -1.12 1.73
N GLN A 14 1.26 -0.42 2.81
CA GLN A 14 2.17 -0.87 3.86
C GLN A 14 1.37 -1.21 5.12
N LEU A 15 1.58 -2.41 5.65
CA LEU A 15 1.08 -2.82 6.96
C LEU A 15 2.27 -2.80 7.93
N ASP A 16 2.11 -2.08 9.04
CA ASP A 16 3.18 -1.86 10.01
C ASP A 16 3.57 -3.15 10.75
N ASP A 17 2.58 -3.81 11.36
CA ASP A 17 2.74 -5.13 11.99
C ASP A 17 1.57 -6.04 11.61
N GLU A 18 1.79 -6.93 10.64
CA GLU A 18 0.79 -7.90 10.18
C GLU A 18 0.41 -8.94 11.24
N SER A 19 1.22 -9.08 12.29
CA SER A 19 0.90 -9.96 13.42
C SER A 19 -0.06 -9.30 14.43
N SER A 20 -0.18 -7.96 14.40
CA SER A 20 -1.08 -7.22 15.26
C SER A 20 -2.54 -7.42 14.86
N GLN A 21 -3.35 -7.88 15.81
CA GLN A 21 -4.79 -8.07 15.60
C GLN A 21 -5.49 -6.76 15.24
N GLU A 22 -5.04 -5.63 15.78
CA GLU A 22 -5.61 -4.32 15.47
C GLU A 22 -5.35 -3.93 14.00
N VAL A 23 -4.12 -4.14 13.52
CA VAL A 23 -3.74 -3.86 12.13
C VAL A 23 -4.55 -4.74 11.19
N ARG A 24 -4.73 -6.02 11.52
CA ARG A 24 -5.55 -6.96 10.75
C ARG A 24 -7.02 -6.53 10.69
N ASN A 25 -7.61 -6.14 11.82
CA ASN A 25 -9.00 -5.68 11.85
C ASN A 25 -9.20 -4.43 10.98
N ARG A 26 -8.29 -3.45 11.06
CA ARG A 26 -8.36 -2.23 10.23
C ARG A 26 -8.20 -2.56 8.74
N TYR A 27 -7.30 -3.49 8.41
CA TYR A 27 -7.14 -3.96 7.05
C TYR A 27 -8.42 -4.62 6.52
N GLU A 28 -9.04 -5.48 7.30
CA GLU A 28 -10.32 -6.13 6.96
C GLU A 28 -11.46 -5.10 6.80
N ASP A 29 -11.56 -4.11 7.69
CA ASP A 29 -12.55 -3.04 7.59
C ASP A 29 -12.36 -2.22 6.30
N MET A 30 -11.12 -1.87 5.96
CA MET A 30 -10.78 -1.19 4.71
C MET A 30 -11.21 -2.02 3.51
N LEU A 31 -10.83 -3.30 3.45
CA LEU A 31 -11.21 -4.23 2.38
C LEU A 31 -12.73 -4.33 2.22
N ASN A 32 -13.48 -4.26 3.32
CA ASN A 32 -14.93 -4.37 3.31
C ASN A 32 -15.65 -3.07 2.95
N SER A 33 -14.99 -1.93 3.06
CA SER A 33 -15.57 -0.61 2.77
C SER A 33 -15.99 -0.44 1.30
N SER A 34 -17.12 0.24 1.09
CA SER A 34 -17.58 0.60 -0.26
C SER A 34 -16.65 1.57 -0.97
N LEU A 35 -15.91 2.40 -0.21
CA LEU A 35 -14.93 3.32 -0.77
C LEU A 35 -13.79 2.55 -1.44
N TRP A 36 -13.11 1.68 -0.68
CA TRP A 36 -12.00 0.86 -1.16
C TRP A 36 -12.38 0.05 -2.40
N LYS A 37 -13.49 -0.70 -2.32
CA LYS A 37 -14.01 -1.51 -3.44
C LYS A 37 -14.29 -0.70 -4.71
N ASN A 38 -14.55 0.60 -4.57
CA ASN A 38 -14.86 1.48 -5.69
C ASN A 38 -13.66 2.15 -6.34
N MET A 39 -12.47 2.09 -5.74
CA MET A 39 -11.26 2.74 -6.26
C MET A 39 -10.79 2.10 -7.58
N THR A 40 -10.25 2.94 -8.47
CA THR A 40 -9.66 2.53 -9.75
C THR A 40 -8.55 1.52 -9.56
N ALA A 41 -7.59 1.80 -8.68
CA ALA A 41 -6.48 0.89 -8.39
C ALA A 41 -6.98 -0.49 -7.94
N VAL A 42 -7.99 -0.55 -7.06
CA VAL A 42 -8.57 -1.82 -6.57
C VAL A 42 -9.23 -2.59 -7.71
N LYS A 43 -10.07 -1.92 -8.52
CA LYS A 43 -10.76 -2.56 -9.67
C LYS A 43 -9.79 -3.03 -10.76
N LYS A 44 -8.70 -2.29 -10.99
CA LYS A 44 -7.65 -2.63 -11.96
C LYS A 44 -6.57 -3.57 -11.41
N LYS A 45 -6.69 -4.04 -10.16
CA LYS A 45 -5.67 -4.87 -9.48
C LYS A 45 -4.28 -4.21 -9.42
N GLN A 46 -4.26 -2.89 -9.24
CA GLN A 46 -3.06 -2.06 -9.13
C GLN A 46 -2.79 -1.68 -7.67
N VAL A 47 -3.01 -2.63 -6.75
CA VAL A 47 -2.68 -2.49 -5.32
C VAL A 47 -1.48 -3.36 -5.05
N HIS A 48 -0.39 -2.73 -4.62
CA HIS A 48 0.89 -3.36 -4.35
C HIS A 48 1.09 -3.39 -2.84
N MET A 49 1.01 -4.58 -2.25
CA MET A 49 1.38 -4.72 -0.83
C MET A 49 2.89 -4.74 -0.73
N MET A 50 3.43 -3.78 0.01
CA MET A 50 4.86 -3.62 0.25
C MET A 50 5.06 -3.54 1.75
N GLY A 51 5.92 -4.38 2.30
CA GLY A 51 6.03 -4.54 3.74
C GLY A 51 7.33 -5.23 4.11
N GLY A 52 7.66 -5.16 5.40
CA GLY A 52 8.93 -5.65 5.92
C GLY A 52 9.78 -4.54 6.55
N LYS A 53 10.84 -4.97 7.21
CA LYS A 53 11.70 -4.10 8.03
C LYS A 53 12.42 -3.04 7.18
N GLU A 54 12.70 -3.34 5.91
CA GLU A 54 13.31 -2.39 4.98
C GLU A 54 12.35 -1.24 4.63
N TRP A 55 11.08 -1.55 4.35
CA TRP A 55 10.05 -0.53 4.05
C TRP A 55 9.73 0.37 5.24
N PHE A 56 9.76 -0.17 6.46
CA PHE A 56 9.64 0.62 7.69
C PHE A 56 10.78 1.64 7.84
N SER A 57 11.96 1.32 7.30
CA SER A 57 13.16 2.15 7.39
C SER A 57 13.37 3.04 6.15
N LEU A 58 12.38 3.13 5.26
CA LEU A 58 12.42 3.99 4.08
C LEU A 58 12.65 5.46 4.49
N GLY A 59 13.61 6.12 3.84
CA GLY A 59 14.03 7.48 4.14
C GLY A 59 14.98 7.61 5.34
N MET A 60 15.30 6.51 6.02
CA MET A 60 16.16 6.49 7.21
C MET A 60 17.54 5.86 6.96
N SER A 61 17.72 5.09 5.88
CA SER A 61 18.99 4.46 5.52
C SER A 61 19.11 4.28 4.00
N PRO A 62 20.28 4.61 3.39
CA PRO A 62 20.49 4.40 1.96
C PRO A 62 20.25 2.96 1.48
N LEU A 63 20.49 1.99 2.36
CA LEU A 63 20.23 0.58 2.05
C LEU A 63 18.73 0.28 2.00
N ALA A 64 17.96 0.82 2.95
CA ALA A 64 16.51 0.68 2.96
C ALA A 64 15.86 1.37 1.75
N ASP A 65 16.39 2.54 1.37
CA ASP A 65 15.95 3.27 0.17
C ASP A 65 16.18 2.45 -1.09
N LEU A 66 17.36 1.82 -1.23
CA LEU A 66 17.67 0.97 -2.38
C LEU A 66 16.71 -0.23 -2.48
N TYR A 67 16.40 -0.89 -1.35
CA TYR A 67 15.44 -2.01 -1.34
C TYR A 67 14.04 -1.55 -1.74
N ALA A 68 13.54 -0.45 -1.17
CA ALA A 68 12.23 0.08 -1.52
C ALA A 68 12.14 0.51 -3.00
N ILE A 69 13.19 1.14 -3.55
CA ILE A 69 13.25 1.48 -4.98
C ILE A 69 13.15 0.23 -5.84
N ASN A 70 13.90 -0.84 -5.51
CA ASN A 70 13.86 -2.09 -6.26
C ASN A 70 12.47 -2.74 -6.21
N ASP A 71 11.83 -2.77 -5.03
CA ASP A 71 10.48 -3.32 -4.88
C ASP A 71 9.45 -2.53 -5.69
N VAL A 72 9.56 -1.20 -5.71
CA VAL A 72 8.72 -0.34 -6.56
C VAL A 72 8.96 -0.66 -8.02
N VAL A 73 10.20 -0.60 -8.51
CA VAL A 73 10.52 -0.87 -9.91
C VAL A 73 9.98 -2.25 -10.34
N HIS A 74 10.21 -3.28 -9.52
CA HIS A 74 9.74 -4.63 -9.82
C HIS A 74 8.21 -4.76 -9.87
N ALA A 75 7.48 -3.98 -9.06
CA ALA A 75 6.02 -3.97 -9.08
C ALA A 75 5.43 -3.37 -10.37
N PHE A 76 6.17 -2.49 -11.06
CA PHE A 76 5.74 -1.83 -12.30
C PHE A 76 6.31 -2.44 -13.58
N GLU A 77 7.22 -3.42 -13.49
CA GLU A 77 7.78 -4.16 -14.65
C GLU A 77 6.90 -5.32 -15.15
N LYS A 78 5.76 -5.60 -14.49
CA LYS A 78 4.81 -6.67 -14.86
C LYS A 78 3.69 -6.17 -15.77
#